data_AF-A0A561PQE1-F1
#
_entry.id   AF-A0A561PQE1-F1
#
_cell.length_a   1.000
_cell.length_b   1.000
_cell.length_c   1.000
_cell.angle_alpha   90.00
_cell.angle_beta   90.00
_cell.angle_gamma   90.00
#
_symmetry.space_group_name_H-M   'P 1'
#
loop_
_entity.id
_entity.type
_entity.pdbx_description
1 polymer ?
#
loop_
_entity_poly.entity_id
_entity_poly.type
_entity_poly.pdbx_seq_one_letter_code
_entity_poly.pdbx_strand_id
1 'polypeptide(L)' 'MKLAQRLTASTPPFFSKVRNIGLILTAISGALMGIPAIPAIIIKIAGYIAVAGTVMSGVSQAAVSEEGG' A
#
# COMPACT_ATOMS: atom_id res chain seq x y z
N MET A 1 -6.81 -9.38 -26.00
CA MET A 1 -5.47 -9.18 -25.42
C MET A 1 -5.18 -10.33 -24.44
N LYS A 2 -4.01 -10.98 -24.51
CA LYS A 2 -3.66 -12.10 -23.62
C LYS A 2 -3.33 -11.57 -22.22
N LEU A 3 -3.77 -12.24 -21.15
CA LEU A 3 -3.45 -11.92 -19.74
C LEU A 3 -1.95 -11.65 -19.50
N ALA A 4 -1.09 -12.38 -20.21
CA ALA A 4 0.36 -12.20 -20.18
C ALA A 4 0.81 -10.77 -20.52
N GLN A 5 0.13 -10.09 -21.44
CA GLN A 5 0.51 -8.73 -21.87
C GLN A 5 0.10 -7.66 -20.84
N ARG A 6 -0.94 -7.93 -20.02
CA ARG A 6 -1.33 -7.09 -18.88
C ARG A 6 -0.36 -7.23 -17.71
N LEU A 7 0.20 -8.43 -17.49
CA LEU A 7 1.19 -8.68 -16.44
C LEU A 7 2.55 -8.03 -16.75
N THR A 8 2.89 -7.87 -18.02
CA THR A 8 4.14 -7.21 -18.47
C THR A 8 3.99 -5.69 -18.61
N ALA A 9 2.76 -5.15 -18.51
CA ALA A 9 2.53 -3.71 -18.57
C ALA A 9 3.11 -3.03 -17.32
N SER A 10 4.05 -2.11 -17.53
CA SER A 10 4.73 -1.39 -16.44
C SER A 10 3.72 -0.62 -15.60
N THR A 11 3.73 -0.78 -14.27
CA THR A 11 2.83 -0.05 -13.37
C THR A 11 3.04 1.47 -13.53
N PRO A 12 1.97 2.28 -13.67
CA PRO A 12 2.13 3.71 -13.88
C PRO A 12 2.95 4.35 -12.74
N PRO A 13 3.75 5.38 -13.02
CA PRO A 13 4.65 5.98 -12.02
C PRO A 13 3.92 6.50 -10.78
N PHE A 14 2.66 6.91 -10.93
CA PHE A 14 1.78 7.30 -9.82
C PHE A 14 1.51 6.15 -8.85
N PHE A 15 1.03 5.00 -9.34
CA PHE A 15 0.69 3.85 -8.51
C PHE A 15 1.93 3.19 -7.89
N SER A 16 3.05 3.17 -8.61
CA SER A 16 4.34 2.74 -8.03
C SER A 16 4.74 3.60 -6.82
N LYS A 17 4.51 4.92 -6.87
CA LYS A 17 4.80 5.82 -5.76
C LYS A 17 3.82 5.63 -4.60
N VAL A 18 2.53 5.48 -4.88
CA VAL A 18 1.49 5.20 -3.87
C VAL A 18 1.75 3.86 -3.17
N ARG A 19 2.18 2.83 -3.90
CA ARG A 19 2.58 1.53 -3.33
C ARG A 19 3.71 1.67 -2.32
N ASN A 20 4.77 2.38 -2.67
CA ASN A 20 5.92 2.57 -1.77
C ASN A 20 5.53 3.33 -0.50
N ILE A 21 4.69 4.36 -0.64
CA ILE A 21 4.15 5.09 0.52
C ILE A 21 3.29 4.17 1.39
N GLY A 22 2.41 3.36 0.80
CA GLY A 22 1.58 2.40 1.54
C GLY A 22 2.40 1.34 2.28
N LEU A 23 3.49 0.87 1.68
CA LEU A 23 4.42 -0.07 2.31
C LEU A 23 5.15 0.56 3.51
N ILE A 24 5.61 1.80 3.37
CA ILE A 24 6.26 2.54 4.47
C ILE A 24 5.26 2.75 5.62
N LEU A 25 4.02 3.17 5.32
CA LEU A 25 2.97 3.33 6.34
C LEU A 25 2.66 2.02 7.06
N THR A 26 2.58 0.92 6.32
CA THR A 26 2.32 -0.41 6.88
C THR A 26 3.46 -0.84 7.80
N ALA A 27 4.72 -0.60 7.40
CA ALA A 27 5.89 -0.89 8.22
C ALA A 27 5.91 -0.06 9.51
N ILE A 28 5.59 1.23 9.45
CA ILE A 28 5.47 2.11 10.63
C ILE A 28 4.37 1.58 11.57
N SER A 29 3.23 1.18 11.02
CA SER A 29 2.11 0.65 11.82
C SER A 29 2.49 -0.65 12.53
N GLY A 30 3.14 -1.57 11.82
CA GLY A 30 3.64 -2.83 12.39
C GLY A 30 4.70 -2.60 13.47
N ALA A 31 5.60 -1.64 13.27
CA ALA A 31 6.59 -1.27 14.27
C ALA A 31 5.92 -0.70 15.53
N LEU A 32 4.94 0.19 15.39
CA LEU A 32 4.19 0.74 16.54
C LEU A 32 3.44 -0.34 17.32
N MET A 33 2.85 -1.32 16.63
CA MET A 33 2.14 -2.43 17.28
C MET A 33 3.08 -3.41 18.01
N GLY A 34 4.36 -3.48 17.62
CA GLY A 34 5.36 -4.34 18.25
C GLY A 34 5.93 -3.79 19.56
N ILE A 35 5.66 -2.54 19.91
CA ILE A 35 6.18 -1.92 21.14
C ILE A 35 5.22 -2.24 22.31
N PRO A 36 5.67 -2.93 23.37
CA PRO A 36 4.84 -3.21 24.52
C PRO A 36 4.55 -1.94 25.34
N ALA A 37 3.34 -1.86 25.92
CA ALA A 37 2.94 -0.85 26.92
C ALA A 37 2.96 0.62 26.46
N ILE A 38 2.65 0.91 25.19
CA ILE A 38 2.46 2.28 24.68
C ILE A 38 1.01 2.79 24.88
N PRO A 39 0.80 4.13 24.95
CA PRO A 39 -0.53 4.72 25.08
C PRO A 39 -1.52 4.24 24.00
N ALA A 40 -2.75 3.91 24.41
CA ALA A 40 -3.79 3.41 23.52
C ALA A 40 -4.10 4.33 22.33
N ILE A 41 -3.92 5.65 22.50
CA ILE A 41 -4.09 6.63 21.42
C ILE A 41 -3.15 6.36 20.24
N ILE A 42 -1.91 5.91 20.51
CA ILE A 42 -0.90 5.60 19.49
C ILE A 42 -1.31 4.35 18.73
N ILE A 43 -1.81 3.32 19.43
CA ILE A 43 -2.31 2.09 18.80
C ILE A 43 -3.51 2.40 17.89
N LYS A 44 -4.42 3.28 18.31
CA LYS A 44 -5.56 3.69 17.48
C LYS A 44 -5.09 4.41 16.20
N ILE A 45 -4.12 5.32 16.32
CA ILE A 45 -3.52 6.00 15.17
C ILE A 45 -2.83 4.98 14.25
N ALA A 46 -2.03 4.06 14.80
CA ALA A 46 -1.37 3.00 14.06
C ALA A 46 -2.37 2.10 13.31
N GLY A 47 -3.54 1.83 13.90
CA GLY A 47 -4.63 1.10 13.24
C GLY A 47 -5.13 1.79 11.97
N TYR A 48 -5.35 3.12 12.01
CA TYR A 48 -5.76 3.87 10.81
C TYR A 48 -4.65 3.92 9.75
N ILE A 49 -3.39 4.06 10.18
CA ILE A 49 -2.23 4.05 9.27
C ILE A 49 -2.12 2.67 8.59
N ALA A 50 -2.37 1.58 9.31
CA ALA A 50 -2.37 0.22 8.75
C ALA A 50 -3.46 0.04 7.70
N VAL A 51 -4.70 0.51 7.97
CA VAL A 51 -5.80 0.47 6.99
C VAL A 51 -5.46 1.29 5.75
N ALA A 52 -4.95 2.51 5.93
CA ALA A 52 -4.57 3.35 4.79
C ALA A 52 -3.44 2.73 3.96
N GLY A 53 -2.41 2.19 4.63
CA GLY A 53 -1.27 1.53 3.98
C GLY A 53 -1.68 0.29 3.18
N THR A 54 -2.50 -0.58 3.76
CA THR A 54 -2.99 -1.81 3.11
C THR A 54 -3.89 -1.51 1.91
N VAL A 55 -4.79 -0.53 2.01
CA VAL A 55 -5.63 -0.09 0.89
C VAL A 55 -4.76 0.52 -0.22
N MET A 56 -3.84 1.43 0.11
CA MET A 56 -2.93 2.03 -0.88
C MET A 56 -2.07 0.97 -1.59
N SER A 57 -1.49 0.03 -0.85
CA SER A 57 -0.69 -1.04 -1.43
C SER A 57 -1.52 -2.07 -2.20
N GLY A 58 -2.76 -2.34 -1.79
CA GLY A 58 -3.68 -3.24 -2.50
C GLY A 58 -4.17 -2.66 -3.82
N VAL A 59 -4.65 -1.41 -3.81
CA VAL A 59 -5.12 -0.70 -5.01
C VAL A 59 -3.98 -0.49 -6.01
N SER A 60 -2.78 -0.15 -5.52
CA SER A 60 -1.62 0.06 -6.41
C SER A 60 -1.12 -1.23 -7.07
N GLN A 61 -1.46 -2.40 -6.53
CA GLN A 61 -1.19 -3.70 -7.17
C GLN A 61 -2.30 -4.11 -8.14
N ALA A 62 -3.54 -3.72 -7.86
CA ALA A 62 -4.68 -3.93 -8.77
C ALA A 62 -4.65 -2.97 -9.98
N ALA A 63 -3.97 -1.82 -9.86
CA ALA A 63 -3.75 -0.88 -10.95
C ALA A 63 -2.75 -1.44 -11.97
N VAL A 64 -3.27 -2.13 -12.97
CA VAL A 64 -2.56 -2.44 -14.22
C VAL A 64 -2.65 -1.22 -15.14
N SER A 65 -1.54 -0.82 -15.77
CA SER A 65 -1.58 0.16 -16.85
C SER A 65 -2.44 -0.37 -17.99
N GLU A 66 -3.60 0.23 -18.23
CA GLU A 66 -4.25 0.17 -19.53
C GLU A 66 -3.69 1.34 -20.35
N GLU A 67 -2.55 1.12 -21.01
CA GLU A 67 -2.14 1.96 -22.14
C GLU A 67 -3.00 1.51 -23.33
N GLY A 68 -4.02 2.29 -23.68
CA GLY A 68 -4.84 2.03 -24.87
C GLY A 68 -6.31 2.40 -24.70
N GLY A 69 -6.60 3.70 -24.74
CA GLY A 69 -7.93 4.30 -24.83
C GLY A 69 -7.81 5.82 -24.94
#